data_AF-A0A371I4C6-F1
#
_entry.id   AF-A0A371I4C6-F1
#
_cell.length_a   1.000
_cell.length_b   1.000
_cell.length_c   1.000
_cell.angle_alpha   90.00
_cell.angle_beta   90.00
_cell.angle_gamma   90.00
#
_symmetry.space_group_name_H-M   'P 1'
#
loop_
_entity.id
_entity.type
_entity.pdbx_description
1 polymer ?
#
loop_
_entity_poly.entity_id
_entity_poly.type
_entity_poly.pdbx_seq_one_letter_code
_entity_poly.pdbx_strand_id
1 'polypeptide(L)'
;MSPYRIVFSKACHLSCNLDYDQAGKQRQFQLQELDELRLEAYDNSRIYKQKLIAGKLRSKWDGPFVITNVFSYGVIELQDEHTNNTFQVNGHQIKLFHEGPASIASDMETISLMEPTPTNDTP
;
A
#
# COMPACT_ATOMS: atom_id res chain seq x y z
N MET A 1 -37.99 23.94 -19.16
CA MET A 1 -37.04 22.87 -18.78
C MET A 1 -37.85 21.69 -18.26
N SER A 2 -37.62 20.50 -18.81
CA SER A 2 -38.50 19.33 -18.63
C SER A 2 -38.38 18.73 -17.22
N PRO A 3 -39.49 18.44 -16.52
CA PRO A 3 -39.44 17.81 -15.20
C PRO A 3 -39.21 16.30 -15.37
N TYR A 4 -38.14 15.80 -14.77
CA TYR A 4 -37.80 14.38 -14.84
C TYR A 4 -38.94 13.50 -14.28
N ARG A 5 -39.34 12.48 -15.04
CA ARG A 5 -40.23 11.40 -14.58
C ARG A 5 -39.39 10.15 -14.32
N ILE A 6 -39.40 9.67 -13.09
CA ILE A 6 -38.81 8.39 -12.69
C ILE A 6 -39.88 7.30 -12.82
N VAL A 7 -39.55 6.16 -13.42
CA VAL A 7 -40.39 4.97 -13.44
C VAL A 7 -39.77 3.94 -12.51
N PHE A 8 -40.50 3.55 -11.46
CA PHE A 8 -40.10 2.44 -10.60
C PHE A 8 -40.52 1.14 -11.29
N SER A 9 -39.55 0.26 -11.58
CA SER A 9 -39.84 -1.07 -12.11
C SER A 9 -40.73 -1.81 -11.12
N LYS A 10 -41.90 -2.28 -11.58
CA LYS A 10 -42.80 -3.13 -10.80
C LYS A 10 -42.00 -4.27 -10.18
N ALA A 11 -42.13 -4.44 -8.87
CA ALA A 11 -41.72 -5.66 -8.20
C ALA A 11 -42.52 -6.80 -8.84
N CYS A 12 -41.89 -7.56 -9.74
CA CYS A 12 -42.42 -8.84 -10.12
C CYS A 12 -42.25 -9.72 -8.88
N HIS A 13 -43.36 -10.19 -8.30
CA HIS A 13 -43.39 -11.48 -7.63
C HIS A 13 -43.15 -12.54 -8.71
N LEU A 14 -41.94 -12.57 -9.26
CA LEU A 14 -41.46 -13.74 -9.96
C LEU A 14 -41.22 -14.72 -8.81
N SER A 15 -42.19 -15.59 -8.55
CA SER A 15 -41.91 -16.86 -7.91
C SER A 15 -40.89 -17.52 -8.83
N CYS A 16 -39.62 -17.28 -8.55
CA CYS A 16 -38.51 -17.88 -9.26
C CYS A 16 -38.72 -19.38 -9.10
N ASN A 17 -39.23 -20.03 -10.14
CA ASN A 17 -39.06 -21.46 -10.27
C ASN A 17 -37.55 -21.64 -10.42
N LEU A 18 -36.88 -21.87 -9.27
CA LEU A 18 -35.53 -22.38 -9.15
C LEU A 18 -35.49 -23.85 -9.61
N ASP A 19 -36.20 -24.16 -10.68
CA ASP A 19 -35.99 -25.41 -11.39
C ASP A 19 -34.72 -25.18 -12.21
N TYR A 20 -33.62 -25.66 -11.65
CA TYR A 20 -32.35 -25.76 -12.35
C TYR A 20 -32.55 -26.68 -13.55
N ASP A 21 -32.97 -26.09 -14.67
CA ASP A 21 -33.01 -26.79 -15.93
C ASP A 21 -31.61 -27.32 -16.27
N GLN A 22 -31.54 -28.33 -17.13
CA GLN A 22 -30.28 -28.95 -17.49
C GLN A 22 -29.26 -27.93 -18.06
N ALA A 23 -29.74 -26.86 -18.70
CA ALA A 23 -28.90 -25.78 -19.24
C ALA A 23 -28.38 -24.83 -18.14
N GLY A 24 -29.11 -24.67 -17.03
CA GLY A 24 -28.71 -23.96 -15.83
C GLY A 24 -27.62 -24.72 -15.08
N LYS A 25 -27.79 -26.04 -14.91
CA LYS A 25 -26.75 -26.92 -14.35
C LYS A 25 -25.49 -26.90 -15.21
N GLN A 26 -25.63 -27.00 -16.53
CA GLN A 26 -24.49 -26.93 -17.46
C GLN A 26 -23.75 -25.59 -17.36
N ARG A 27 -24.46 -24.46 -17.35
CA ARG A 27 -23.83 -23.14 -17.14
C ARG A 27 -23.15 -23.02 -15.79
N GLN A 28 -23.73 -23.60 -14.74
CA GLN A 28 -23.14 -23.59 -13.40
C GLN A 28 -21.80 -24.36 -13.38
N PHE A 29 -21.74 -25.53 -14.02
CA PHE A 29 -20.48 -26.27 -14.15
C PHE A 29 -19.43 -25.50 -14.96
N GLN A 30 -19.83 -24.86 -16.05
CA GLN A 30 -18.92 -24.01 -16.85
C GLN A 30 -18.38 -22.82 -16.05
N LEU A 31 -19.22 -22.19 -15.22
CA LEU A 31 -18.78 -21.09 -14.35
C LEU A 31 -17.81 -21.58 -13.27
N GLN A 32 -18.06 -22.75 -12.70
CA GLN A 32 -17.16 -23.35 -11.72
C GLN A 32 -15.78 -23.62 -12.33
N GLU A 33 -15.72 -24.19 -13.54
CA GLU A 33 -14.46 -24.43 -14.25
C GLU A 33 -13.70 -23.12 -14.52
N LEU A 34 -14.41 -22.04 -14.89
CA LEU A 34 -13.81 -20.72 -15.08
C LEU A 34 -13.26 -20.12 -13.77
N ASP A 35 -13.97 -20.30 -12.65
CA ASP A 35 -13.51 -19.84 -11.34
C ASP A 35 -12.26 -20.59 -10.88
N GLU A 36 -12.19 -21.90 -11.15
CA GLU A 36 -11.01 -22.73 -10.89
C GLU A 36 -9.80 -22.25 -11.70
N LEU A 37 -9.96 -22.06 -13.02
CA LEU A 37 -8.92 -21.52 -13.89
C LEU A 37 -8.45 -20.12 -13.46
N ARG A 38 -9.39 -19.27 -13.02
CA ARG A 38 -9.08 -17.93 -12.53
C ARG A 38 -8.25 -17.99 -11.25
N LEU A 39 -8.62 -18.87 -10.31
CA LEU A 39 -7.90 -19.04 -9.06
C LEU A 39 -6.49 -19.58 -9.30
N GLU A 40 -6.37 -20.57 -10.18
CA GLU A 40 -5.08 -21.13 -10.57
C GLU A 40 -4.17 -20.07 -11.22
N ALA A 41 -4.69 -19.28 -12.16
CA ALA A 41 -3.95 -18.19 -12.78
C ALA A 41 -3.48 -17.14 -11.75
N TYR A 42 -4.32 -16.81 -10.76
CA TYR A 42 -3.97 -15.90 -9.68
C TYR A 42 -2.83 -16.44 -8.80
N ASP A 43 -2.92 -17.72 -8.39
CA ASP A 43 -1.89 -18.36 -7.58
C ASP A 43 -0.58 -18.51 -8.34
N ASN A 44 -0.62 -18.91 -9.61
CA ASN A 44 0.54 -18.95 -10.49
C ASN A 44 1.21 -17.57 -10.57
N SER A 45 0.43 -16.52 -10.86
CA SER A 45 0.93 -15.12 -10.87
C SER A 45 1.58 -14.72 -9.55
N ARG A 46 0.97 -15.08 -8.42
CA ARG A 46 1.52 -14.81 -7.07
C ARG A 46 2.87 -15.51 -6.88
N ILE A 47 2.97 -16.78 -7.25
CA ILE A 47 4.21 -17.57 -7.16
C ILE A 47 5.31 -16.95 -8.04
N TYR A 48 5.00 -16.58 -9.29
CA TYR A 48 5.97 -15.92 -10.17
C TYR A 48 6.45 -14.58 -9.61
N LYS A 49 5.57 -13.73 -9.11
CA LYS A 49 5.95 -12.47 -8.46
C LYS A 49 6.82 -12.69 -7.23
N GLN A 50 6.49 -13.67 -6.40
CA GLN A 50 7.27 -13.99 -5.21
C GLN A 50 8.67 -14.50 -5.56
N LYS A 51 8.79 -15.35 -6.60
CA LYS A 51 10.09 -15.79 -7.16
C LYS A 51 10.92 -14.63 -7.70
N LEU A 52 10.29 -13.69 -8.43
CA LEU A 52 10.97 -12.50 -8.95
C LEU A 52 11.47 -11.57 -7.83
N ILE A 53 10.70 -11.40 -6.76
CA ILE A 53 11.09 -10.58 -5.61
C ILE A 53 12.19 -11.28 -4.79
N ALA A 54 12.12 -12.59 -4.63
CA ALA A 54 13.16 -13.37 -3.95
C ALA A 54 14.52 -13.31 -4.67
N GLY A 55 14.51 -13.20 -6.01
CA GLY A 55 15.72 -13.01 -6.81
C GLY A 55 16.22 -11.56 -6.90
N LYS A 56 15.44 -10.58 -6.43
CA LYS A 56 15.86 -9.17 -6.46
C LYS A 56 16.64 -8.87 -5.19
N LEU A 57 17.97 -8.82 -5.30
CA LEU A 57 18.82 -8.23 -4.26
C LEU A 57 18.32 -6.80 -4.01
N ARG A 58 17.64 -6.59 -2.88
CA ARG A 58 17.43 -5.25 -2.37
C ARG A 58 18.78 -4.77 -1.85
N SER A 59 19.35 -3.74 -2.46
CA SER A 59 20.51 -3.04 -1.89
C SER A 59 20.10 -2.53 -0.51
N LYS A 60 20.56 -3.22 0.53
CA LYS A 60 20.48 -2.71 1.90
C LYS A 60 21.53 -1.63 2.03
N TRP A 61 21.15 -0.48 2.57
CA TRP A 61 22.08 0.61 2.86
C TRP A 61 22.50 0.44 4.32
N ASP A 62 23.80 0.30 4.55
CA ASP A 62 24.36 0.24 5.90
C ASP A 62 24.47 1.66 6.43
N GLY A 63 23.82 1.95 7.56
CA GLY A 63 24.02 3.11 8.46
C GLY A 63 24.08 4.54 7.88
N PRO A 64 23.97 5.55 8.77
CA PRO A 64 24.53 6.87 8.49
C PRO A 64 26.06 6.82 8.67
N PHE A 65 26.80 7.47 7.77
CA PHE A 65 28.25 7.63 7.84
C PHE A 65 28.65 9.09 7.59
N VAL A 66 29.78 9.51 8.14
CA VAL A 66 30.33 10.86 7.93
C VAL A 66 31.28 10.85 6.74
N ILE A 67 31.13 11.79 5.80
CA ILE A 67 32.06 11.95 4.69
C ILE A 67 33.25 12.78 5.15
N THR A 68 34.46 12.23 5.08
CA THR A 68 35.70 12.95 5.48
C THR A 68 36.36 13.62 4.28
N ASN A 69 36.47 12.91 3.16
CA ASN A 69 37.15 13.39 1.95
C ASN A 69 36.40 12.96 0.69
N VAL A 70 36.39 13.82 -0.32
CA VAL A 70 35.85 13.55 -1.66
C VAL A 70 36.97 13.71 -2.67
N PHE A 71 37.32 12.63 -3.36
CA PHE A 71 38.34 12.67 -4.40
C PHE A 71 37.74 13.04 -5.76
N SER A 72 38.54 13.70 -6.61
CA SER A 72 38.11 14.18 -7.94
C SER A 72 37.64 13.08 -8.90
N TYR A 73 38.03 11.82 -8.66
CA TYR A 73 37.65 10.65 -9.45
C TYR A 73 36.40 9.92 -8.90
N GLY A 74 35.68 10.51 -7.94
CA GLY A 74 34.39 9.99 -7.47
C GLY A 74 34.49 8.90 -6.41
N VAL A 75 35.67 8.67 -5.83
CA VAL A 75 35.80 7.90 -4.59
C VAL A 75 35.61 8.84 -3.41
N ILE A 76 34.91 8.35 -2.39
CA ILE A 76 34.57 9.08 -1.19
C ILE A 76 35.06 8.28 0.01
N GLU A 77 35.72 8.95 0.93
CA GLU A 77 36.13 8.39 2.20
C GLU A 77 35.02 8.62 3.23
N LEU A 78 34.57 7.52 3.84
CA LEU A 78 33.56 7.48 4.88
C LEU A 78 34.21 7.14 6.21
N GLN A 79 33.73 7.78 7.27
CA GLN A 79 34.07 7.49 8.65
C GLN A 79 32.84 7.00 9.41
N ASP A 80 33.01 5.90 10.13
CA ASP A 80 32.04 5.40 11.08
C ASP A 80 32.15 6.17 12.42
N GLU A 81 31.02 6.68 12.92
CA GLU A 81 30.99 7.53 14.11
C GLU A 81 31.30 6.74 15.39
N HIS A 82 30.93 5.46 15.45
CA HIS A 82 31.07 4.64 16.65
C HIS A 82 32.47 4.04 16.78
N THR A 83 33.10 3.70 15.67
CA THR A 83 34.39 3.00 15.64
C THR A 83 35.54 3.88 15.17
N ASN A 84 35.26 5.10 14.69
CA ASN A 84 36.22 6.01 14.07
C ASN A 84 37.00 5.40 12.89
N ASN A 85 36.57 4.26 12.37
CA ASN A 85 37.20 3.61 11.23
C ASN A 85 36.87 4.35 9.95
N THR A 86 37.88 4.55 9.09
CA THR A 86 37.71 5.14 7.76
C THR A 86 37.85 4.09 6.66
N PHE A 87 37.03 4.21 5.63
CA PHE A 87 37.07 3.34 4.46
C PHE A 87 36.62 4.09 3.20
N GLN A 88 37.07 3.62 2.04
CA GLN A 88 36.78 4.25 0.76
C GLN A 88 35.68 3.49 0.02
N VAL A 89 34.70 4.24 -0.50
CA VAL A 89 33.63 3.72 -1.36
C VAL A 89 33.53 4.53 -2.64
N ASN A 90 32.97 3.93 -3.67
CA ASN A 90 32.60 4.68 -4.86
C ASN A 90 31.39 5.55 -4.56
N GLY A 91 31.33 6.77 -5.11
CA GLY A 91 30.22 7.69 -4.87
C GLY A 91 28.84 7.15 -5.26
N HIS A 92 28.78 6.22 -6.22
CA HIS A 92 27.52 5.54 -6.59
C HIS A 92 26.98 4.60 -5.50
N GLN A 93 27.79 4.25 -4.50
CA GLN A 93 27.42 3.37 -3.38
C GLN A 93 27.00 4.17 -2.14
N ILE A 94 26.76 5.48 -2.29
CA ILE A 94 26.32 6.35 -1.20
C ILE A 94 24.90 6.84 -1.49
N LYS A 95 24.10 6.97 -0.43
CA LYS A 95 22.77 7.59 -0.47
C LYS A 95 22.69 8.64 0.63
N LEU A 96 22.16 9.82 0.30
CA LEU A 96 21.95 10.88 1.28
C LEU A 96 21.03 10.37 2.40
N PHE A 97 21.50 10.47 3.64
CA PHE A 97 20.68 10.19 4.81
C PHE A 97 19.82 11.43 5.10
N HIS A 98 18.50 11.24 5.20
CA HIS A 98 17.61 12.28 5.68
C HIS A 98 17.43 12.10 7.17
N GLU A 99 18.09 12.94 7.96
CA GLU A 99 17.73 13.08 9.36
C GLU A 99 16.32 13.69 9.39
N GLY A 100 15.35 12.90 9.85
CA GLY A 100 13.98 13.39 10.02
C GLY A 100 13.99 14.61 10.94
N PRO A 101 13.00 15.51 10.85
CA PRO A 101 12.92 16.62 11.79
C PRO A 101 13.03 16.04 13.19
N ALA A 102 14.11 16.40 13.90
CA ALA A 102 14.29 16.04 15.28
C ALA A 102 12.96 16.33 15.96
N SER A 103 12.40 15.32 16.63
CA SER A 103 11.27 15.52 17.51
C SER A 103 11.73 16.52 18.56
N ILE A 104 11.57 17.81 18.24
CA ILE A 104 11.59 18.89 19.20
C ILE A 104 10.50 18.50 20.17
N ALA A 105 10.94 17.89 21.26
CA ALA A 105 10.21 17.75 22.48
C ALA A 105 10.03 19.16 23.04
N SER A 106 9.12 19.92 22.44
CA SER A 106 8.54 21.12 23.00
C SER A 106 7.16 21.25 22.37
N ASP A 107 6.18 20.95 23.20
CA ASP A 107 4.80 21.41 23.09
C ASP A 107 3.94 20.68 22.06
N MET A 108 3.58 19.44 22.43
CA MET A 108 2.23 18.96 22.11
C MET A 108 1.24 19.91 22.79
N GLU A 109 0.78 20.95 22.09
CA GLU A 109 -0.47 21.61 22.46
C GLU A 109 -1.59 20.58 22.28
N THR A 110 -1.89 19.91 23.38
CA THR A 110 -3.06 19.06 23.53
C THR A 110 -4.27 19.99 23.45
N ILE A 111 -4.82 20.14 22.25
CA ILE A 111 -6.14 20.74 22.06
C ILE A 111 -7.15 19.84 22.76
N SER A 112 -7.47 20.15 24.02
CA SER A 112 -8.61 19.59 24.72
C SER A 112 -9.88 20.02 23.99
N LEU A 113 -10.50 19.09 23.28
CA LEU A 113 -11.87 19.22 22.77
C LEU A 113 -12.82 19.30 23.97
N MET A 114 -13.21 20.51 24.36
CA MET A 114 -14.35 20.73 25.25
C MET A 114 -15.61 20.30 24.51
N GLU A 115 -16.36 19.38 25.12
CA GLU A 115 -17.70 19.00 24.65
C GLU A 115 -18.65 20.20 24.78
N PRO A 116 -19.42 20.57 23.73
CA PRO A 116 -20.36 21.66 23.83
C PRO A 116 -21.57 21.22 24.65
N THR A 117 -21.89 22.01 25.68
CA THR A 117 -23.12 21.87 26.45
C THR A 117 -24.35 22.08 25.56
N PRO A 118 -25.43 21.29 25.72
CA PRO A 118 -26.68 21.56 25.05
C PRO A 118 -27.35 22.76 25.74
N THR A 119 -27.39 23.91 25.06
CA THR A 119 -28.23 25.04 25.46
C THR A 119 -29.69 24.66 25.21
N ASN A 120 -30.37 24.39 26.31
CA ASN A 120 -31.81 24.24 26.38
C ASN A 120 -32.43 25.63 26.48
N ASP A 121 -32.96 26.16 25.38
CA ASP A 121 -33.83 27.34 25.42
C ASP A 121 -35.01 27.14 24.48
N THR A 122 -36.16 26.85 25.11
CA THR A 122 -37.50 26.95 24.53
C THR A 122 -38.14 28.24 25.05
N PRO A 123 -38.89 28.96 24.20
CA PRO A 123 -40.17 29.52 24.63
C PRO A 123 -41.35 28.87 23.92
#